data_AF-A0A1T1H4D2-F1
#
_entry.id   AF-A0A1T1H4D2-F1
#
_cell.length_a   1.000
_cell.length_b   1.000
_cell.length_c   1.000
_cell.angle_alpha   90.00
_cell.angle_beta   90.00
_cell.angle_gamma   90.00
#
_symmetry.space_group_name_H-M   'P 1'
#
loop_
_entity.id
_entity.type
_entity.pdbx_description
1 polymer ?
#
loop_
_entity_poly.entity_id
_entity_poly.type
_entity_poly.pdbx_seq_one_letter_code
_entity_poly.pdbx_strand_id
1 'polypeptide(L)'
;IILTDQSGLFTADPRKDPSAELVREADAGVPELEAMAGGAGSAIGRGGMLTKILAAKRAAGSGANTVIASGREPDVLTRLAAGEAIGTQLVARTARLAARKQWMADHLQVRGHVVIDDGAVEKVTLRGKSLLPIGVVDVQG
;
A
#
# COMPACT_ATOMS: atom_id res chain seq x y z
N ILE A 1 0.88 -2.57 7.40
CA ILE A 1 0.40 -2.15 8.74
C ILE A 1 1.41 -1.15 9.30
N ILE A 2 0.95 -0.01 9.80
CA ILE A 2 1.77 1.01 10.45
C ILE A 2 1.33 1.08 11.91
N LEU A 3 2.19 0.67 12.83
CA LEU A 3 1.95 0.84 14.27
C LEU A 3 2.41 2.23 14.71
N THR A 4 1.59 2.91 15.49
CA THR A 4 1.86 4.27 15.99
C THR A 4 1.44 4.40 17.45
N ASP A 5 1.73 5.54 18.07
CA ASP A 5 1.29 5.91 19.41
C ASP A 5 -0.15 6.48 19.48
N GLN A 6 -0.76 6.78 18.34
CA GLN A 6 -2.15 7.22 18.17
C GLN A 6 -3.06 6.03 17.79
N SER A 7 -4.35 6.12 18.11
CA SER A 7 -5.31 5.05 17.76
C SER A 7 -5.54 4.89 16.25
N GLY A 8 -5.33 5.95 15.47
CA GLY A 8 -5.47 5.97 14.01
C GLY A 8 -5.57 7.41 13.49
N LEU A 9 -6.13 7.59 12.30
CA LEU A 9 -6.45 8.91 11.74
C LEU A 9 -7.80 9.38 12.30
N PHE A 10 -7.87 10.64 12.71
CA PHE A 10 -9.10 11.30 13.13
C PHE A 10 -9.55 12.34 12.10
N THR A 11 -10.85 12.65 12.07
CA THR A 11 -11.44 13.68 11.19
C THR A 11 -10.93 15.09 11.51
N ALA A 12 -10.52 15.32 12.76
CA ALA A 12 -9.87 16.53 13.26
C ALA A 12 -8.90 16.17 14.41
N ASP A 13 -8.14 17.14 14.95
CA ASP A 13 -7.30 16.90 16.13
C ASP A 13 -8.18 16.69 17.37
N PRO A 14 -8.25 15.47 17.96
CA PRO A 14 -9.14 15.17 19.08
C PRO A 14 -8.77 15.92 20.36
N ARG A 15 -7.60 16.56 20.42
CA ARG A 15 -7.20 17.42 21.55
C ARG A 15 -7.84 18.81 21.48
N LYS A 16 -8.32 19.21 20.30
CA LYS A 16 -8.87 20.54 20.01
C LYS A 16 -10.35 20.48 19.66
N ASP A 17 -10.76 19.40 19.00
CA ASP A 17 -12.13 19.18 18.58
C ASP A 17 -12.67 17.93 19.28
N PRO A 18 -13.59 18.09 20.26
CA PRO A 18 -14.21 16.97 20.94
C PRO A 18 -15.15 16.15 20.04
N SER A 19 -15.54 16.69 18.86
CA SER A 19 -16.31 15.97 17.85
C SER A 19 -15.45 15.17 16.88
N ALA A 20 -14.12 15.17 17.05
CA ALA A 20 -13.23 14.40 16.21
C ALA A 20 -13.50 12.89 16.33
N GLU A 21 -13.81 12.26 15.20
CA GLU A 21 -14.10 10.83 15.12
C GLU A 21 -12.94 10.07 14.48
N LEU A 22 -12.73 8.83 14.92
CA LEU A 22 -11.76 7.94 14.31
C LEU A 22 -12.26 7.52 12.93
N VAL A 23 -11.47 7.82 11.90
CA VAL A 23 -11.70 7.33 10.55
C VAL A 23 -11.49 5.82 10.55
N ARG A 24 -12.57 5.05 10.38
CA ARG A 24 -12.52 3.58 10.41
C ARG A 24 -11.99 3.00 9.10
N GLU A 25 -12.51 3.51 7.99
CA GLU A 25 -12.12 3.10 6.65
C GLU A 25 -12.14 4.29 5.70
N ALA A 26 -11.18 4.36 4.79
CA ALA A 26 -11.15 5.33 3.71
C ALA A 26 -10.35 4.79 2.52
N ASP A 27 -10.51 5.43 1.37
CA ASP A 27 -9.72 5.13 0.19
C ASP A 27 -8.31 5.71 0.33
N ALA A 28 -7.31 4.86 0.13
CA ALA A 28 -5.92 5.30 0.16
C ALA A 28 -5.65 6.29 -1.00
N GLY A 29 -5.24 7.50 -0.65
CA GLY A 29 -4.80 8.52 -1.59
C GLY A 29 -5.80 9.63 -1.92
N VAL A 30 -6.99 9.62 -1.30
CA VAL A 30 -7.94 10.75 -1.45
C VAL A 30 -7.39 12.01 -0.75
N PRO A 31 -7.48 13.20 -1.37
CA PRO A 31 -6.85 14.43 -0.87
C PRO A 31 -7.30 14.83 0.55
N GLU A 32 -8.53 14.48 0.93
CA GLU A 32 -9.12 14.78 2.23
C GLU A 32 -8.32 14.17 3.38
N LEU A 33 -7.70 13.00 3.18
CA LEU A 33 -6.86 12.36 4.21
C LEU A 33 -5.59 13.17 4.51
N GLU A 34 -5.03 13.81 3.49
CA GLU A 34 -3.85 14.69 3.66
C GLU A 34 -4.25 15.97 4.40
N ALA A 35 -5.43 16.52 4.11
CA ALA A 35 -5.98 17.67 4.83
C ALA A 35 -6.26 17.36 6.30
N MET A 36 -6.92 16.22 6.59
CA MET A 36 -7.18 15.73 7.96
C MET A 36 -5.87 15.53 8.73
N ALA A 37 -4.84 14.96 8.08
CA ALA A 37 -3.55 14.70 8.69
C ALA A 37 -2.63 15.94 8.78
N GLY A 38 -2.94 17.01 8.04
CA GLY A 38 -2.18 18.25 7.93
C GLY A 38 -2.65 19.37 8.86
N GLY A 39 -3.72 19.17 9.62
CA GLY A 39 -4.30 20.16 10.54
C GLY A 39 -3.32 20.72 11.59
N ALA A 40 -3.59 21.95 12.04
CA ALA A 40 -2.70 22.80 12.85
C ALA A 40 -2.10 22.05 14.06
N GLY A 41 -0.79 21.78 13.99
CA GLY A 41 -0.03 21.08 15.03
C GLY A 41 1.10 20.19 14.48
N SER A 42 1.11 19.90 13.19
CA SER A 42 2.10 19.03 12.53
C SER A 42 3.45 19.71 12.21
N ALA A 43 3.62 20.99 12.56
CA ALA A 43 4.79 21.80 12.16
C ALA A 43 6.14 21.34 12.74
N ILE A 44 6.16 20.46 13.75
CA ILE A 44 7.40 19.98 14.37
C ILE A 44 7.29 18.48 14.64
N GLY A 45 7.86 17.65 13.75
CA GLY A 45 8.03 16.23 14.05
C GLY A 45 8.35 15.36 12.82
N ARG A 46 9.57 14.83 12.77
CA ARG A 46 10.00 13.77 11.87
C ARG A 46 9.03 12.56 11.99
N GLY A 47 8.09 12.36 11.05
CA GLY A 47 7.24 11.15 10.99
C GLY A 47 5.80 11.25 11.57
N GLY A 48 5.13 12.40 11.45
CA GLY A 48 3.73 12.60 11.88
C GLY A 48 2.67 11.81 11.10
N MET A 49 1.39 12.08 11.37
CA MET A 49 0.26 11.39 10.71
C MET A 49 0.28 11.58 9.18
N LEU A 50 0.60 12.78 8.70
CA LEU A 50 0.72 13.08 7.27
C LEU A 50 1.69 12.13 6.56
N THR A 51 2.86 11.85 7.16
CA THR A 51 3.83 10.91 6.58
C THR A 51 3.27 9.49 6.45
N LYS A 52 2.43 9.06 7.41
CA LYS A 52 1.77 7.74 7.38
C LYS A 52 0.71 7.66 6.28
N ILE A 53 -0.05 8.74 6.08
CA ILE A 53 -1.00 8.86 4.96
C ILE A 53 -0.27 8.83 3.61
N LEU A 54 0.82 9.58 3.46
CA LEU A 54 1.63 9.56 2.24
C LEU A 54 2.26 8.18 1.98
N ALA A 55 2.70 7.48 3.02
CA ALA A 55 3.19 6.11 2.91
C ALA A 55 2.08 5.14 2.46
N ALA A 56 0.88 5.27 3.02
CA ALA A 56 -0.28 4.47 2.62
C ALA A 56 -0.68 4.73 1.15
N LYS A 57 -0.69 6.00 0.72
CA LYS A 57 -0.92 6.40 -0.69
C LYS A 57 0.09 5.74 -1.63
N ARG A 58 1.38 5.73 -1.27
CA ARG A 58 2.43 5.05 -2.04
C ARG A 58 2.23 3.53 -2.08
N ALA A 59 1.91 2.91 -0.94
CA ALA A 59 1.65 1.48 -0.86
C ALA A 59 0.46 1.07 -1.73
N ALA A 60 -0.60 1.87 -1.75
CA ALA A 60 -1.79 1.66 -2.57
C ALA A 60 -1.49 1.67 -4.08
N GLY A 61 -0.46 2.38 -4.53
CA GLY A 61 0.03 2.32 -5.91
C GLY A 61 0.47 0.92 -6.36
N SER A 62 0.82 0.04 -5.41
CA SER A 62 1.11 -1.39 -5.65
C SER A 62 -0.07 -2.33 -5.37
N GLY A 63 -1.24 -1.77 -5.04
CA GLY A 63 -2.45 -2.49 -4.63
C GLY A 63 -2.41 -3.01 -3.19
N ALA A 64 -1.58 -2.43 -2.33
CA ALA A 64 -1.49 -2.81 -0.92
C ALA A 64 -2.40 -1.94 -0.04
N ASN A 65 -3.32 -2.58 0.68
CA ASN A 65 -4.06 -1.93 1.77
C ASN A 65 -3.13 -1.58 2.93
N THR A 66 -3.43 -0.51 3.64
CA THR A 66 -2.66 -0.07 4.80
C THR A 66 -3.55 0.14 6.01
N VAL A 67 -3.25 -0.53 7.11
CA VAL A 67 -3.87 -0.23 8.42
C VAL A 67 -2.93 0.65 9.23
N ILE A 68 -3.45 1.72 9.83
CA ILE A 68 -2.78 2.55 10.83
C ILE A 68 -3.47 2.28 12.18
N ALA A 69 -2.73 1.72 13.14
CA ALA A 69 -3.28 1.35 14.44
C ALA A 69 -2.30 1.68 15.58
N SER A 70 -2.82 1.82 16.79
CA SER A 70 -1.97 2.00 17.96
C SER A 70 -1.18 0.72 18.24
N GLY A 71 0.15 0.83 18.35
CA GLY A 71 1.03 -0.27 18.77
C GLY A 71 0.92 -0.59 20.26
N ARG A 72 0.15 0.19 21.03
CA ARG A 72 -0.14 -0.07 22.44
C ARG A 72 -1.39 -0.91 22.65
N GLU A 73 -2.14 -1.18 21.59
CA GLU A 73 -3.28 -2.11 21.62
C GLU A 73 -2.78 -3.53 21.91
N PRO A 74 -3.32 -4.21 22.94
CA PRO A 74 -2.97 -5.60 23.23
C PRO A 74 -3.25 -6.50 22.02
N ASP A 75 -2.28 -7.35 21.68
CA ASP A 75 -2.36 -8.35 20.61
C ASP A 75 -2.81 -7.79 19.24
N VAL A 76 -2.51 -6.51 18.96
CA VAL A 76 -3.05 -5.79 17.80
C VAL A 76 -2.83 -6.49 16.47
N LEU A 77 -1.67 -7.10 16.25
CA LEU A 77 -1.38 -7.80 14.99
C LEU A 77 -2.19 -9.09 14.84
N THR A 78 -2.33 -9.85 15.92
CA THR A 78 -3.11 -11.10 15.93
C THR A 78 -4.59 -10.82 15.75
N ARG A 79 -5.12 -9.79 16.42
CA ARG A 79 -6.51 -9.36 16.30
C ARG A 79 -6.83 -8.82 14.90
N LEU A 80 -5.95 -8.00 14.32
CA LEU A 80 -6.05 -7.56 12.93
C LEU A 80 -6.02 -8.76 11.96
N ALA A 81 -5.14 -9.73 12.19
CA ALA A 81 -5.07 -10.94 11.37
C ALA A 81 -6.33 -11.83 11.49
N ALA A 82 -7.01 -11.79 12.65
CA ALA A 82 -8.29 -12.44 12.87
C ALA A 82 -9.49 -11.68 12.25
N GLY A 83 -9.26 -10.52 11.65
CA GLY A 83 -10.28 -9.71 10.97
C GLY A 83 -10.95 -8.65 11.86
N GLU A 84 -10.45 -8.41 13.07
CA GLU A 84 -10.96 -7.33 13.92
C GLU A 84 -10.58 -5.97 13.34
N ALA A 85 -11.56 -5.07 13.19
CA ALA A 85 -11.32 -3.72 12.67
C ALA A 85 -10.75 -2.79 13.76
N ILE A 86 -9.42 -2.61 13.75
CA ILE A 86 -8.69 -1.79 14.72
C ILE A 86 -7.98 -0.63 14.02
N GLY A 87 -8.19 0.59 14.53
CA GLY A 87 -7.61 1.81 13.98
C GLY A 87 -8.27 2.27 12.69
N THR A 88 -7.45 2.68 11.73
CA THR A 88 -7.88 3.19 10.41
C THR A 88 -7.41 2.28 9.30
N GLN A 89 -8.33 1.79 8.47
CA GLN A 89 -8.05 1.02 7.26
C GLN A 89 -8.06 1.93 6.02
N LEU A 90 -6.96 1.92 5.28
CA LEU A 90 -6.81 2.63 4.01
C LEU A 90 -6.78 1.62 2.86
N VAL A 91 -7.82 1.62 2.05
CA VAL A 91 -8.08 0.62 1.01
C VAL A 91 -7.45 1.05 -0.31
N ALA A 92 -6.68 0.16 -0.93
CA ALA A 92 -6.18 0.36 -2.28
C ALA A 92 -7.28 0.03 -3.29
N ARG A 93 -7.69 1.01 -4.11
CA ARG A 93 -8.70 0.82 -5.15
C ARG A 93 -8.23 -0.05 -6.31
N THR A 94 -6.93 -0.06 -6.60
CA THR A 94 -6.35 -0.86 -7.68
C THR A 94 -5.95 -2.24 -7.16
N ALA A 95 -6.53 -3.29 -7.74
CA ALA A 95 -6.13 -4.67 -7.43
C ALA A 95 -4.64 -4.90 -7.71
N ARG A 96 -3.94 -5.66 -6.86
CA ARG A 96 -2.49 -5.92 -6.93
C ARG A 96 -2.00 -6.37 -8.32
N LEU A 97 -2.76 -7.21 -9.02
CA LEU A 97 -2.41 -7.66 -10.37
C LEU A 97 -2.47 -6.53 -11.41
N ALA A 98 -3.47 -5.66 -11.32
CA ALA A 98 -3.57 -4.48 -12.17
C ALA A 98 -2.44 -3.50 -11.85
N ALA A 99 -2.14 -3.28 -10.57
CA ALA A 99 -1.03 -2.43 -10.14
C ALA A 99 0.33 -2.93 -10.62
N ARG A 100 0.58 -4.26 -10.57
CA ARG A 100 1.82 -4.86 -11.10
C ARG A 100 1.94 -4.67 -12.61
N LYS A 101 0.85 -4.89 -13.36
CA LYS A 101 0.84 -4.70 -14.83
C LYS A 101 1.07 -3.22 -15.19
N GLN A 102 0.41 -2.31 -14.49
CA GLN A 102 0.58 -0.87 -14.69
C GLN A 102 2.02 -0.45 -14.38
N TRP A 103 2.60 -0.91 -13.27
CA TRP A 103 4.00 -0.63 -12.94
C TRP A 103 4.97 -1.14 -14.01
N MET A 104 4.74 -2.36 -14.51
CA MET A 104 5.53 -2.91 -15.62
C MET A 104 5.39 -2.09 -16.90
N ALA A 105 4.19 -1.60 -17.23
CA ALA A 105 3.93 -0.76 -18.40
C ALA A 105 4.57 0.63 -18.27
N ASP A 106 4.43 1.28 -17.11
CA ASP A 106 4.97 2.61 -16.83
C ASP A 106 6.51 2.64 -16.82
N HIS A 107 7.14 1.53 -16.41
CA HIS A 107 8.60 1.39 -16.34
C HIS A 107 9.18 0.61 -17.52
N LEU A 108 8.38 0.31 -18.55
CA LEU A 108 8.84 -0.39 -19.75
C LEU A 108 9.69 0.54 -20.63
N GLN A 109 10.96 0.69 -20.27
CA GLN A 109 11.98 1.22 -21.17
C GLN A 109 12.61 0.02 -21.87
N VAL A 110 12.04 -0.42 -22.99
CA VAL A 110 12.56 -1.59 -23.74
C VAL A 110 13.90 -1.23 -24.36
N ARG A 111 14.99 -1.59 -23.66
CA ARG A 111 16.35 -1.56 -24.23
C ARG A 111 16.70 -2.88 -24.92
N GLY A 112 15.96 -3.95 -24.62
CA GLY A 112 16.14 -5.26 -25.20
C GLY A 112 15.05 -6.21 -24.73
N HIS A 113 15.03 -7.41 -25.29
CA HIS A 113 14.07 -8.46 -24.98
C HIS A 113 14.71 -9.86 -25.13
N VAL A 114 14.00 -10.88 -24.64
CA VAL A 114 14.41 -12.28 -24.75
C VAL A 114 13.37 -13.05 -25.56
N VAL A 115 13.84 -13.98 -26.39
CA VAL A 115 13.01 -14.98 -27.06
C VAL A 115 13.10 -16.27 -26.24
N ILE A 116 11.98 -16.95 -26.01
CA ILE A 116 11.90 -18.14 -25.15
C ILE A 116 11.26 -19.31 -25.89
N ASP A 117 11.62 -20.54 -25.51
CA ASP A 117 11.05 -21.75 -26.09
C ASP A 117 9.60 -22.04 -25.66
N ASP A 118 8.93 -22.95 -26.37
CA ASP A 118 7.53 -23.33 -26.10
C ASP A 118 7.34 -23.88 -24.67
N GLY A 119 8.33 -24.58 -24.13
CA GLY A 119 8.30 -25.11 -22.77
C GLY A 119 8.32 -24.01 -21.72
N ALA A 120 9.06 -22.93 -21.96
CA ALA A 120 9.09 -21.74 -21.14
C ALA A 120 7.78 -20.95 -21.29
N VAL A 121 7.22 -20.83 -22.51
CA VAL A 121 5.90 -20.21 -22.74
C VAL A 121 4.82 -20.93 -21.93
N GLU A 122 4.72 -22.26 -22.02
CA GLU A 122 3.73 -23.05 -21.27
C GLU A 122 3.87 -22.82 -19.75
N LYS A 123 5.11 -22.86 -19.24
CA LYS A 123 5.37 -22.72 -17.80
C LYS A 123 5.04 -21.32 -17.27
N VAL A 124 5.37 -20.27 -18.02
CA VAL A 124 5.10 -18.88 -17.61
C VAL A 124 3.60 -18.56 -17.70
N THR A 125 2.93 -19.00 -18.77
CA THR A 125 1.52 -18.67 -19.02
C THR A 125 0.55 -19.54 -18.24
N LEU A 126 0.73 -20.86 -18.23
CA LEU A 126 -0.24 -21.80 -17.66
C LEU A 126 0.05 -22.15 -16.21
N ARG A 127 1.32 -22.11 -15.80
CA ARG A 127 1.75 -22.57 -14.46
C ARG A 127 2.25 -21.46 -13.55
N GLY A 128 2.31 -20.22 -14.04
CA GLY A 128 2.78 -19.05 -13.29
C GLY A 128 4.20 -19.21 -12.75
N LYS A 129 5.06 -19.99 -13.43
CA LYS A 129 6.45 -20.22 -13.00
C LYS A 129 7.36 -19.09 -13.48
N SER A 130 8.48 -18.92 -12.78
CA SER A 130 9.55 -18.03 -13.22
C SER A 130 10.16 -18.54 -14.54
N LEU A 131 10.57 -17.61 -15.40
CA LEU A 131 11.43 -17.92 -16.53
C LEU A 131 12.83 -18.29 -16.01
N LEU A 132 13.37 -19.42 -16.45
CA LEU A 132 14.73 -19.87 -16.13
C LEU A 132 15.62 -19.73 -17.37
N PRO A 133 16.94 -19.52 -17.22
CA PRO A 133 17.85 -19.34 -18.35
C PRO A 133 17.82 -20.47 -19.38
N ILE A 134 17.55 -21.70 -18.95
CA ILE A 134 17.46 -22.88 -19.84
C ILE A 134 16.41 -22.75 -20.94
N GLY A 135 15.39 -21.90 -20.75
CA GLY A 135 14.32 -21.70 -21.73
C GLY A 135 14.50 -20.46 -22.62
N VAL A 136 15.64 -19.77 -22.53
CA VAL A 136 15.94 -18.59 -23.37
C VAL A 136 16.67 -19.06 -24.62
N VAL A 137 16.12 -18.72 -25.80
CA VAL A 137 16.67 -19.12 -27.10
C VAL A 137 17.41 -17.99 -27.82
N ASP A 138 17.09 -16.73 -27.51
CA ASP A 138 17.79 -15.57 -28.06
C ASP A 138 17.66 -14.35 -27.13
N VAL A 139 18.60 -13.41 -27.23
CA VAL A 139 18.61 -12.14 -26.48
C VAL A 139 18.96 -11.01 -27.44
N GLN A 140 18.09 -9.99 -27.51
CA GLN A 140 18.22 -8.89 -28.46
C GLN A 140 18.15 -7.53 -27.78
N GLY A 141 19.03 -6.61 -28.20
CA GLY A 141 19.14 -5.24 -27.68
C GLY A 141 20.27 -5.03 -26.68
#